data_AF-F0ZJI6-F1
#
_entry.id   AF-F0ZJI6-F1
#
_cell.length_a   1.000
_cell.length_b   1.000
_cell.length_c   1.000
_cell.angle_alpha   90.00
_cell.angle_beta   90.00
_cell.angle_gamma   90.00
#
_symmetry.space_group_name_H-M   'P 1'
#
loop_
_entity.id
_entity.type
_entity.pdbx_description
1 polymer ?
#
loop_
_entity_poly.entity_id
_entity_poly.type
_entity_poly.pdbx_seq_one_letter_code
_entity_poly.pdbx_strand_id
1 'polypeptide(L)'
;MIHNNTKICFKKFEVIFEERPEGTELTIPIEVGSGRVDITSKPFNAKGGCHYKIILGYMVSEPLNDLQIHIHTFKKSMPFGRDVQKIGEVHGNSNNLEFLFPSFGWEQPSSQSSSMGEYTIKMYFKDGKDNELATFFYSFNVTPDWVNVLPTN
;
A
#
# COMPACT_ATOMS: atom_id res chain seq x y z
N MET A 1 -12.70 -27.59 10.29
CA MET A 1 -12.85 -26.14 10.53
C MET A 1 -11.52 -25.46 10.27
N ILE A 2 -11.35 -24.88 9.08
CA ILE A 2 -10.17 -24.08 8.76
C ILE A 2 -10.29 -22.82 9.63
N HIS A 3 -9.48 -22.72 10.68
CA HIS A 3 -9.35 -21.47 11.41
C HIS A 3 -8.68 -20.50 10.44
N ASN A 4 -9.47 -19.61 9.81
CA ASN A 4 -8.93 -18.44 9.14
C ASN A 4 -8.37 -17.53 10.24
N ASN A 5 -7.18 -17.88 10.73
CA ASN A 5 -6.44 -17.25 11.82
C ASN A 5 -5.76 -15.97 11.35
N THR A 6 -6.46 -15.20 10.52
CA THR A 6 -5.93 -13.98 9.95
C THR A 6 -6.21 -12.85 10.92
N LYS A 7 -5.14 -12.33 11.55
CA LYS A 7 -5.25 -11.28 12.57
C LYS A 7 -5.53 -9.90 11.97
N ILE A 8 -5.13 -9.70 10.71
CA ILE A 8 -5.29 -8.44 9.96
C ILE A 8 -6.01 -8.73 8.64
N CYS A 9 -7.11 -8.04 8.37
CA CYS A 9 -7.85 -8.17 7.11
C CYS A 9 -7.99 -6.81 6.42
N PHE A 10 -7.70 -6.76 5.12
CA PHE A 10 -7.81 -5.52 4.34
C PHE A 10 -9.25 -5.25 3.91
N LYS A 11 -9.60 -3.97 3.85
CA LYS A 11 -10.94 -3.47 3.53
C LYS A 11 -10.96 -2.50 2.36
N LYS A 12 -9.92 -1.68 2.24
CA LYS A 12 -9.81 -0.70 1.17
C LYS A 12 -8.36 -0.41 0.80
N PHE A 13 -8.17 -0.01 -0.44
CA PHE A 13 -6.94 0.56 -0.95
C PHE A 13 -7.26 1.78 -1.82
N GLU A 14 -6.74 2.92 -1.40
CA GLU A 14 -6.95 4.20 -2.05
C GLU A 14 -5.60 4.89 -2.26
N VAL A 15 -5.47 5.55 -3.41
CA VAL A 15 -4.35 6.44 -3.71
C VAL A 15 -4.90 7.85 -3.79
N ILE A 16 -4.39 8.73 -2.94
CA ILE A 16 -4.71 10.16 -2.96
C ILE A 16 -3.59 10.88 -3.69
N PHE A 17 -3.92 11.71 -4.66
CA PHE A 17 -3.01 12.62 -5.34
C PHE A 17 -3.34 14.06 -4.93
N GLU A 18 -2.33 14.88 -4.68
CA GLU A 18 -2.53 16.29 -4.36
C GLU A 18 -3.14 17.04 -5.56
N GLU A 19 -2.64 16.75 -6.76
CA GLU A 19 -3.08 17.39 -7.99
C GLU A 19 -3.24 16.34 -9.10
N ARG A 20 -4.45 15.80 -9.27
CA ARG A 20 -4.80 14.93 -10.40
C ARG A 20 -6.03 15.49 -11.14
N PRO A 21 -5.97 15.66 -12.48
CA PRO A 21 -7.03 16.34 -13.25
C PRO A 21 -8.44 15.74 -13.13
N GLU A 22 -8.53 14.42 -12.92
CA GLU A 22 -9.80 13.67 -12.93
C GLU A 22 -10.37 13.40 -11.53
N GLY A 23 -9.75 13.96 -10.49
CA GLY A 23 -10.08 13.69 -9.10
C GLY A 23 -8.85 13.28 -8.30
N THR A 24 -8.83 13.71 -7.05
CA THR A 24 -7.71 13.53 -6.12
C THR A 24 -7.62 12.12 -5.56
N GLU A 25 -8.59 11.24 -5.82
CA GLU A 25 -8.67 9.92 -5.19
C GLU A 25 -8.82 8.82 -6.26
N LEU A 26 -8.10 7.72 -6.08
CA LEU A 26 -8.21 6.51 -6.87
C LEU A 26 -8.43 5.33 -5.92
N THR A 27 -9.67 4.87 -5.84
CA THR A 27 -10.01 3.64 -5.12
C THR A 27 -9.75 2.43 -6.03
N ILE A 28 -8.96 1.49 -5.57
CA ILE A 28 -8.63 0.27 -6.32
C ILE A 28 -9.37 -0.92 -5.69
N PRO A 29 -10.15 -1.68 -6.47
CA PRO A 29 -10.85 -2.86 -5.95
C PRO A 29 -9.89 -3.91 -5.40
N ILE A 30 -10.16 -4.41 -4.20
CA ILE A 30 -9.41 -5.50 -3.56
C ILE A 30 -10.37 -6.54 -2.96
N GLU A 31 -9.87 -7.75 -2.72
CA GLU A 31 -10.62 -8.76 -1.98
C GLU A 31 -10.73 -8.37 -0.50
N VAL A 32 -11.95 -7.99 -0.10
CA VAL A 32 -12.25 -7.56 1.26
C VAL A 32 -12.23 -8.76 2.21
N GLY A 33 -11.55 -8.61 3.34
CA GLY A 33 -11.50 -9.66 4.37
C GLY A 33 -10.31 -10.60 4.25
N SER A 34 -9.48 -10.47 3.22
CA SER A 34 -8.23 -11.22 3.11
C SER A 34 -7.10 -10.54 3.87
N GLY A 35 -6.23 -11.33 4.51
CA GLY A 35 -4.94 -10.86 5.04
C GLY A 35 -3.78 -11.00 4.04
N ARG A 36 -4.05 -11.46 2.83
CA ARG A 36 -3.09 -11.54 1.73
C ARG A 36 -3.73 -10.93 0.50
N VAL A 37 -3.27 -9.74 0.12
CA VAL A 37 -3.75 -9.04 -1.08
C VAL A 37 -2.56 -8.82 -2.00
N ASP A 38 -2.69 -9.27 -3.24
CA ASP A 38 -1.74 -9.02 -4.31
C ASP A 38 -2.49 -8.47 -5.53
N ILE A 39 -2.31 -7.18 -5.78
CA ILE A 39 -2.88 -6.45 -6.91
C ILE A 39 -1.78 -5.92 -7.82
N THR A 40 -0.60 -6.54 -7.82
CA THR A 40 0.52 -6.14 -8.68
C THR A 40 0.23 -6.31 -10.17
N SER A 41 -0.77 -7.12 -10.53
CA SER A 41 -1.30 -7.25 -11.89
C SER A 41 -2.20 -6.08 -12.32
N LYS A 42 -2.58 -5.20 -11.39
CA LYS A 42 -3.48 -4.05 -11.60
C LYS A 42 -2.76 -2.73 -11.27
N PRO A 43 -1.68 -2.36 -11.98
CA PRO A 43 -0.93 -1.15 -11.69
C PRO A 43 -1.76 0.11 -11.94
N PHE A 44 -1.57 1.13 -11.11
CA PHE A 44 -2.03 2.49 -11.43
C PHE A 44 -0.89 3.34 -12.00
N ASN A 45 -1.21 4.45 -12.65
CA ASN A 45 -0.21 5.39 -13.14
C ASN A 45 -0.08 6.59 -12.19
N ALA A 46 1.15 6.98 -11.91
CA ALA A 46 1.51 8.20 -11.20
C ALA A 46 2.37 9.06 -12.12
N LYS A 47 2.05 10.36 -12.23
CA LYS A 47 2.90 11.28 -12.98
C LYS A 47 4.21 11.52 -12.23
N GLY A 48 5.34 11.53 -12.94
CA GLY A 48 6.63 11.91 -12.36
C GLY A 48 6.57 13.30 -11.74
N GLY A 49 7.02 13.42 -10.50
CA GLY A 49 6.96 14.65 -9.72
C GLY A 49 5.63 14.93 -9.01
N CYS A 50 4.59 14.09 -9.17
CA CYS A 50 3.32 14.27 -8.46
C CYS A 50 3.45 13.94 -6.96
N HIS A 51 2.63 14.57 -6.15
CA HIS A 51 2.49 14.22 -4.74
C HIS A 51 1.36 13.22 -4.55
N TYR A 52 1.65 12.10 -3.90
CA TYR A 52 0.64 11.09 -3.60
C TYR A 52 0.76 10.50 -2.18
N LYS A 53 -0.35 9.92 -1.73
CA LYS A 53 -0.51 9.19 -0.49
C LYS A 53 -1.23 7.90 -0.78
N ILE A 54 -0.95 6.90 0.04
CA ILE A 54 -1.63 5.62 0.05
C ILE A 54 -2.45 5.53 1.34
N ILE A 55 -3.70 5.13 1.21
CA ILE A 55 -4.53 4.72 2.33
C ILE A 55 -4.83 3.24 2.20
N LEU A 56 -4.39 2.46 3.18
CA LEU A 56 -4.78 1.07 3.37
C LEU A 56 -5.71 0.99 4.56
N GLY A 57 -6.97 0.64 4.31
CA GLY A 57 -7.91 0.36 5.39
C GLY A 57 -7.88 -1.12 5.76
N TYR A 58 -7.82 -1.40 7.05
CA TYR A 58 -7.76 -2.75 7.59
C TYR A 58 -8.55 -2.90 8.89
N MET A 59 -8.80 -4.14 9.28
CA MET A 59 -9.38 -4.51 10.56
C MET A 59 -8.46 -5.48 11.29
N VAL A 60 -8.54 -5.48 12.61
CA VAL A 60 -7.75 -6.35 13.48
C VAL A 60 -8.70 -7.18 14.35
N SER A 61 -8.58 -8.50 14.32
CA SER A 61 -9.47 -9.41 15.06
C SER A 61 -9.02 -9.63 16.51
N GLU A 62 -7.71 -9.61 16.78
CA GLU A 62 -7.11 -9.80 18.11
C GLU A 62 -6.12 -8.68 18.43
N PRO A 63 -5.92 -8.30 19.70
CA PRO A 63 -4.92 -7.30 20.05
C PRO A 63 -3.53 -7.64 19.49
N LEU A 64 -2.86 -6.64 18.91
CA LEU A 64 -1.50 -6.75 18.37
C LEU A 64 -0.59 -5.83 19.16
N ASN A 65 0.52 -6.37 19.65
CA ASN A 65 1.57 -5.61 20.31
C ASN A 65 2.72 -5.43 19.34
N ASP A 66 3.29 -4.22 19.31
CA ASP A 66 4.44 -3.86 18.47
C ASP A 66 4.24 -4.16 16.97
N LEU A 67 3.07 -3.79 16.42
CA LEU A 67 2.82 -3.91 14.98
C LEU A 67 3.80 -3.05 14.20
N GLN A 68 4.43 -3.66 13.19
CA GLN A 68 5.37 -3.03 12.27
C GLN A 68 4.98 -3.35 10.82
N ILE A 69 5.21 -2.40 9.93
CA ILE A 69 4.95 -2.56 8.50
C ILE A 69 6.27 -2.37 7.77
N HIS A 70 6.77 -3.46 7.19
CA HIS A 70 7.98 -3.47 6.40
C HIS A 70 7.62 -3.23 4.94
N ILE A 71 8.14 -2.17 4.35
CA ILE A 71 7.81 -1.71 3.01
C ILE A 71 9.04 -1.92 2.13
N HIS A 72 8.93 -2.82 1.17
CA HIS A 72 10.00 -3.08 0.20
C HIS A 72 9.60 -2.53 -1.16
N THR A 73 10.40 -1.60 -1.67
CA THR A 73 10.21 -0.98 -2.99
C THR A 73 11.15 -1.63 -3.99
N PHE A 74 10.59 -2.11 -5.09
CA PHE A 74 11.32 -2.63 -6.23
C PHE A 74 11.04 -1.75 -7.46
N LYS A 75 12.05 -1.60 -8.31
CA LYS A 75 11.94 -0.95 -9.60
C LYS A 75 12.41 -1.91 -10.67
N LYS A 76 11.55 -2.25 -11.63
CA LYS A 76 11.83 -3.30 -12.63
C LYS A 76 12.42 -4.57 -11.99
N SER A 77 11.80 -5.02 -10.90
CA SER A 77 12.23 -6.17 -10.08
C SER A 77 13.56 -6.03 -9.32
N MET A 78 14.28 -4.91 -9.45
CA MET A 78 15.49 -4.64 -8.67
C MET A 78 15.14 -3.94 -7.34
N PRO A 79 15.74 -4.34 -6.21
CA PRO A 79 15.55 -3.63 -4.95
C PRO A 79 15.93 -2.15 -5.09
N PHE A 80 15.01 -1.26 -4.70
CA PHE A 80 15.17 0.19 -4.83
C PHE A 80 15.18 0.89 -3.47
N GLY A 81 14.35 0.42 -2.53
CA GLY A 81 14.27 1.01 -1.19
C GLY A 81 13.62 0.07 -0.19
N ARG A 82 13.89 0.32 1.10
CA ARG A 82 13.23 -0.35 2.22
C ARG A 82 12.90 0.68 3.28
N ASP A 83 11.73 0.55 3.88
CA ASP A 83 11.28 1.35 5.01
C ASP A 83 10.58 0.44 6.03
N VAL A 84 10.57 0.85 7.30
CA VAL A 84 9.87 0.15 8.38
C VAL A 84 9.09 1.17 9.19
N GLN A 85 7.77 1.07 9.15
CA GLN A 85 6.88 1.91 9.96
C GLN A 85 6.43 1.16 11.21
N LYS A 86 6.71 1.73 12.37
CA LYS A 86 6.27 1.20 13.66
C LYS A 86 4.90 1.79 13.99
N ILE A 87 3.89 0.93 14.05
CA ILE A 87 2.52 1.31 14.40
C ILE A 87 2.31 1.21 15.92
N GLY A 88 2.94 0.22 16.57
CA GLY A 88 2.84 0.01 18.01
C GLY A 88 1.65 -0.86 18.38
N GLU A 89 0.97 -0.54 19.47
CA GLU A 89 -0.16 -1.32 19.97
C GLU A 89 -1.44 -1.03 19.18
N VAL A 90 -2.16 -2.09 18.82
CA VAL A 90 -3.44 -2.01 18.13
C VAL A 90 -4.47 -2.85 18.87
N HIS A 91 -5.58 -2.23 19.25
CA HIS A 91 -6.66 -2.91 19.94
C HIS A 91 -7.37 -3.93 19.03
N GLY A 92 -7.72 -5.09 19.59
CA GLY A 92 -8.51 -6.10 18.89
C GLY A 92 -9.94 -5.65 18.64
N ASN A 93 -10.61 -6.28 17.68
CA ASN A 93 -11.94 -5.89 17.18
C ASN A 93 -12.04 -4.43 16.70
N SER A 94 -10.90 -3.81 16.40
CA SER A 94 -10.86 -2.50 15.78
C SER A 94 -11.22 -2.63 14.31
N ASN A 95 -12.28 -1.94 13.92
CA ASN A 95 -12.72 -1.81 12.55
C ASN A 95 -12.33 -0.43 12.01
N ASN A 96 -12.10 -0.34 10.70
CA ASN A 96 -11.77 0.91 10.01
C ASN A 96 -10.44 1.55 10.44
N LEU A 97 -9.43 0.74 10.75
CA LEU A 97 -8.07 1.26 10.92
C LEU A 97 -7.53 1.67 9.57
N GLU A 98 -6.75 2.75 9.55
CA GLU A 98 -6.12 3.25 8.35
C GLU A 98 -4.61 3.32 8.53
N PHE A 99 -3.91 2.84 7.51
CA PHE A 99 -2.49 3.04 7.34
C PHE A 99 -2.27 4.05 6.22
N LEU A 100 -1.54 5.11 6.55
CA LEU A 100 -1.21 6.22 5.65
C LEU A 100 0.28 6.15 5.30
N PHE A 101 0.57 6.07 4.00
CA PHE A 101 1.95 6.11 3.49
C PHE A 101 2.14 7.25 2.47
N PRO A 102 3.09 8.17 2.68
CA PRO A 102 3.90 8.30 3.89
C PRO A 102 3.04 8.83 5.06
N SER A 103 3.46 8.60 6.31
CA SER A 103 2.67 9.01 7.48
C SER A 103 2.61 10.54 7.63
N PHE A 104 3.63 11.25 7.13
CA PHE A 104 3.74 12.70 7.13
C PHE A 104 4.13 13.19 5.73
N GLY A 105 3.58 14.33 5.30
CA GLY A 105 3.88 14.90 3.99
C GLY A 105 3.28 14.09 2.84
N TRP A 106 3.95 14.09 1.70
CA TRP A 106 3.54 13.37 0.48
C TRP A 106 4.72 12.55 -0.03
N GLU A 107 4.44 11.40 -0.64
CA GLU A 107 5.43 10.72 -1.45
C GLU A 107 5.53 11.43 -2.81
N GLN A 108 6.74 11.48 -3.35
CA GLN A 108 7.00 12.11 -4.65
C GLN A 108 7.89 11.21 -5.51
N PRO A 109 7.37 10.59 -6.58
CA PRO A 109 8.24 9.92 -7.53
C PRO A 109 9.07 10.97 -8.26
N SER A 110 10.36 10.70 -8.44
CA SER A 110 11.26 11.61 -9.16
C SER A 110 10.76 11.90 -10.57
N SER A 111 10.87 13.16 -11.00
CA SER A 111 10.53 13.60 -12.36
C SER A 111 11.63 13.27 -13.39
N GLN A 112 12.77 12.73 -12.95
CA GLN A 112 13.85 12.35 -13.85
C GLN A 112 13.44 11.18 -14.75
N SER A 113 13.84 11.22 -16.02
CA SER A 113 13.57 10.14 -16.98
C SER A 113 14.06 8.77 -16.50
N SER A 114 15.20 8.75 -15.82
CA SER A 114 15.77 7.54 -15.22
C SER A 114 14.86 6.92 -14.17
N SER A 115 14.01 7.71 -13.49
CA SER A 115 13.05 7.31 -12.45
C SER A 115 11.71 6.81 -13.01
N MET A 116 11.48 6.91 -14.30
CA MET A 116 10.25 6.44 -14.95
C MET A 116 10.19 4.90 -15.02
N GLY A 117 8.97 4.37 -15.12
CA GLY A 117 8.70 2.95 -15.31
C GLY A 117 8.02 2.28 -14.13
N GLU A 118 8.09 0.95 -14.10
CA GLU A 118 7.34 0.11 -13.17
C GLU A 118 8.00 0.02 -11.80
N TYR A 119 7.17 0.22 -10.78
CA TYR A 119 7.47 0.03 -9.37
C TYR A 119 6.56 -1.05 -8.79
N THR A 120 7.13 -1.87 -7.92
CA THR A 120 6.38 -2.86 -7.12
C THR A 120 6.65 -2.59 -5.66
N ILE A 121 5.59 -2.46 -4.87
CA ILE A 121 5.67 -2.27 -3.43
C ILE A 121 5.15 -3.53 -2.76
N LYS A 122 5.97 -4.07 -1.86
CA LYS A 122 5.59 -5.21 -1.03
C LYS A 122 5.56 -4.78 0.43
N MET A 123 4.37 -4.79 1.02
CA MET A 123 4.18 -4.49 2.44
C MET A 123 3.95 -5.78 3.23
N TYR A 124 4.72 -5.93 4.30
CA TYR A 124 4.63 -7.05 5.23
C TYR A 124 4.27 -6.51 6.61
N PHE A 125 3.12 -6.91 7.13
CA PHE A 125 2.64 -6.56 8.46
C PHE A 125 3.15 -7.61 9.43
N LYS A 126 3.90 -7.19 10.44
CA LYS A 126 4.59 -8.07 11.39
C LYS A 126 4.37 -7.66 12.84
N ASP A 127 4.38 -8.63 13.75
CA ASP A 127 4.39 -8.37 15.19
C ASP A 127 5.82 -8.09 15.72
N GLY A 128 5.94 -7.76 17.01
CA GLY A 128 7.23 -7.55 17.68
C GLY A 128 8.16 -8.78 17.72
N LYS A 129 7.70 -9.95 17.26
CA LYS A 129 8.49 -11.19 17.14
C LYS A 129 8.83 -11.53 15.69
N ASP A 130 8.62 -10.59 14.76
CA ASP A 130 8.84 -10.74 13.32
C ASP A 130 7.92 -11.77 12.63
N ASN A 131 6.82 -12.19 13.27
CA ASN A 131 5.85 -13.07 12.63
C ASN A 131 5.04 -12.29 11.59
N GLU A 132 4.94 -12.82 10.37
CA GLU A 132 4.07 -12.26 9.33
C GLU A 132 2.60 -12.47 9.69
N LEU A 133 1.86 -11.37 9.79
CA LEU A 133 0.44 -11.33 10.10
C LEU A 133 -0.42 -11.16 8.84
N ALA A 134 0.06 -10.35 7.90
CA ALA A 134 -0.61 -10.05 6.64
C ALA A 134 0.37 -9.49 5.59
N THR A 135 -0.03 -9.56 4.32
CA THR A 135 0.73 -9.00 3.20
C THR A 135 -0.17 -8.19 2.27
N PHE A 136 0.35 -7.06 1.79
CA PHE A 136 -0.32 -6.21 0.81
C PHE A 136 0.66 -5.77 -0.26
N PHE A 137 0.49 -6.24 -1.49
CA PHE A 137 1.37 -5.94 -2.62
C PHE A 137 0.61 -5.17 -3.69
N TYR A 138 1.22 -4.10 -4.18
CA TYR A 138 0.69 -3.31 -5.29
C TYR A 138 1.82 -2.86 -6.22
N SER A 139 1.46 -2.46 -7.42
CA SER A 139 2.38 -1.89 -8.40
C SER A 139 1.85 -0.58 -8.93
N PHE A 140 2.75 0.25 -9.43
CA PHE A 140 2.40 1.47 -10.14
C PHE A 140 3.47 1.81 -11.17
N ASN A 141 3.09 2.57 -12.19
CA ASN A 141 4.01 3.09 -13.19
C ASN A 141 4.21 4.58 -12.97
N VAL A 142 5.47 5.00 -12.99
CA VAL A 142 5.81 6.43 -13.05
C VAL A 142 5.91 6.82 -14.53
N THR A 143 5.03 7.72 -14.96
CA THR A 143 4.93 8.19 -16.36
C THR A 143 5.29 9.68 -16.48
N PRO A 144 5.76 10.15 -17.65
CA PRO A 144 6.11 11.57 -17.83
C PRO A 144 4.92 12.53 -17.67
N ASP A 145 3.72 12.06 -17.99
CA ASP A 145 2.49 12.82 -17.83
C ASP A 145 1.36 11.91 -17.32
N TRP A 146 0.22 12.49 -16.98
CA TRP A 146 -0.98 11.74 -16.58
C TRP A 146 -1.43 10.85 -17.74
N VAL A 147 -1.41 9.53 -17.52
CA VAL A 147 -1.95 8.57 -18.47
C VAL A 147 -3.20 7.96 -17.85
N ASN A 148 -4.35 8.27 -18.43
CA ASN A 148 -5.64 7.76 -17.99
C ASN A 148 -5.77 6.27 -18.30
N VAL A 149 -5.36 5.45 -17.34
CA VAL A 149 -5.70 4.04 -17.29
C VAL A 149 -6.15 3.77 -15.88
N LEU A 150 -7.48 3.80 -15.66
CA LEU A 150 -8.02 3.14 -14.48
C LEU A 150 -7.66 1.65 -14.58
N PRO A 151 -7.33 0.95 -13.49
CA PRO A 151 -7.13 -0.48 -13.53
C PRO A 151 -8.40 -1.12 -14.11
N THR A 152 -8.31 -1.65 -15.33
CA THR A 152 -9.43 -2.35 -15.96
C THR A 152 -9.74 -3.62 -15.17
N ASN A 153 -11.02 -3.86 -14.89
CA ASN A 153 -11.51 -4.94 -14.03
C ASN A 153 -11.01 -6.32 -14.44
#